data_AF-A0A1Q8QWM5-F1
#
_entry.id   AF-A0A1Q8QWM5-F1
#
_cell.length_a   1.000
_cell.length_b   1.000
_cell.length_c   1.000
_cell.angle_alpha   90.00
_cell.angle_beta   90.00
_cell.angle_gamma   90.00
#
_symmetry.space_group_name_H-M   'P 1'
#
loop_
_entity.id
_entity.type
_entity.pdbx_description
1 polymer ?
#
loop_
_entity_poly.entity_id
_entity_poly.type
_entity_poly.pdbx_seq_one_letter_code
_entity_poly.pdbx_strand_id
1 'polypeptide(L)'
;MKIALLALTDRGMITTQRIGDGLPNTVTPEFFIHEKTLSLGEKQRENHVQPKLHAFRRLGDVVPSLWQEYSVLIFVMATGIVVRQIASLIERKDRDPAVLVLDEEGKFVIPLLSGHLGGANSWANKIAHQIGAQAIITTATDGRGLVAPDEYARRYGWKVEPINHLPVVNSLLLEQGFLNVWTSYPLNPEHTWVKDSHYRFVSENEKAKANVILDAFPSTDIKEDCLYLIPSILSIGVGCRRGVSAQTILAKITAAVEQIGASLKAISGIYSIDLKSDEVGLIEAAKHLRVPFRTFRADELQAVNEQEHLSQSNFVNEKIGVDGVCEAASLLGAHKGRLILPKIMGQGVTVAISVENSLSWASDLETLTI
;
A
#
# COMPACT_ATOMS: atom_id res chain seq x y z
N MET A 1 2.55 9.28 3.68
CA MET A 1 2.23 8.25 4.69
C MET A 1 2.24 8.90 6.07
N LYS A 2 1.28 8.55 6.94
CA LYS A 2 1.16 9.13 8.29
C LYS A 2 1.84 8.23 9.32
N ILE A 3 2.64 8.85 10.20
CA ILE A 3 3.34 8.17 11.30
C ILE A 3 2.98 8.84 12.61
N ALA A 4 2.63 8.05 13.62
CA ALA A 4 2.42 8.54 14.97
C ALA A 4 3.63 8.19 15.84
N LEU A 5 4.21 9.21 16.47
CA LEU A 5 5.31 9.09 17.43
C LEU A 5 4.76 9.33 18.84
N LEU A 6 4.76 8.31 19.70
CA LEU A 6 4.15 8.36 21.02
C LEU A 6 5.19 8.32 22.14
N ALA A 7 5.09 9.22 23.13
CA ALA A 7 5.95 9.21 24.32
C ALA A 7 5.18 9.49 25.62
N LEU A 8 5.65 8.88 26.72
CA LEU A 8 5.11 9.05 28.08
C LEU A 8 6.02 9.88 29.01
N THR A 9 7.28 10.13 28.63
CA THR A 9 8.30 10.78 29.47
C THR A 9 9.02 11.88 28.70
N ASP A 10 9.69 12.80 29.40
CA ASP A 10 10.43 13.91 28.79
C ASP A 10 11.58 13.39 27.91
N ARG A 11 12.29 12.38 28.39
CA ARG A 11 13.34 11.67 27.62
C ARG A 11 12.75 10.99 26.40
N GLY A 12 11.60 10.34 26.55
CA GLY A 12 10.88 9.74 25.43
C GLY A 12 10.49 10.77 24.37
N MET A 13 10.07 11.98 24.78
CA MET A 13 9.76 13.08 23.86
C MET A 13 11.01 13.55 23.08
N ILE A 14 12.17 13.64 23.74
CA ILE A 14 13.43 13.97 23.04
C ILE A 14 13.77 12.89 22.01
N THR A 15 13.58 11.61 22.37
CA THR A 15 13.80 10.50 21.44
C THR A 15 12.81 10.51 20.28
N THR A 16 11.53 10.81 20.49
CA THR A 16 10.58 10.96 19.37
C THR A 16 10.96 12.13 18.46
N GLN A 17 11.45 13.25 18.99
CA GLN A 17 11.97 14.37 18.20
C GLN A 17 13.15 13.95 17.32
N ARG A 18 14.17 13.29 17.90
CA ARG A 18 15.32 12.74 17.15
C ARG A 18 14.90 11.81 16.02
N ILE A 19 13.86 11.00 16.22
CA ILE A 19 13.29 10.16 15.17
C ILE A 19 12.62 11.03 14.11
N GLY A 20 11.75 11.96 14.51
CA GLY A 20 11.02 12.83 13.59
C GLY A 20 11.92 13.67 12.69
N ASP A 21 13.02 14.20 13.22
CA ASP A 21 13.93 15.11 12.51
C ASP A 21 14.69 14.45 11.35
N GLY A 22 14.89 13.13 11.39
CA GLY A 22 15.55 12.39 10.31
C GLY A 22 14.60 11.62 9.38
N LEU A 23 13.28 11.78 9.54
CA LEU A 23 12.33 11.21 8.60
C LEU A 23 12.38 11.96 7.25
N PRO A 24 12.15 11.27 6.11
CA PRO A 24 12.08 11.93 4.81
C PRO A 24 10.94 12.97 4.73
N ASN A 25 11.12 14.03 3.95
CA ASN A 25 10.11 15.08 3.73
C ASN A 25 8.77 14.55 3.16
N THR A 26 8.75 13.34 2.59
CA THR A 26 7.54 12.67 2.08
C THR A 26 6.68 12.04 3.18
N VAL A 27 7.18 12.02 4.42
CA VAL A 27 6.51 11.48 5.60
C VAL A 27 6.10 12.64 6.50
N THR A 28 4.86 12.61 6.98
CA THR A 28 4.36 13.62 7.93
C THR A 28 4.24 12.97 9.31
N PRO A 29 5.22 13.19 10.21
CA PRO A 29 5.11 12.71 11.59
C PRO A 29 4.14 13.57 12.40
N GLU A 30 3.26 12.92 13.15
CA GLU A 30 2.45 13.55 14.20
C GLU A 30 2.91 13.04 15.57
N PHE A 31 3.08 13.95 16.52
CA PHE A 31 3.67 13.65 17.83
C PHE A 31 2.57 13.60 18.88
N PHE A 32 2.43 12.46 19.56
CA PHE A 32 1.48 12.25 20.64
C PHE A 32 2.25 12.16 21.95
N ILE A 33 2.12 13.18 22.79
CA ILE A 33 2.91 13.31 24.02
C ILE A 33 1.96 13.35 25.21
N HIS A 34 2.30 12.61 26.26
CA HIS A 34 1.52 12.61 27.50
C HIS A 34 1.50 14.01 28.13
N GLU A 35 0.34 14.48 28.61
CA GLU A 35 0.16 15.88 29.05
C GLU A 35 1.14 16.32 30.15
N LYS A 36 1.52 15.41 31.05
CA LYS A 36 2.47 15.68 32.15
C LYS A 36 3.90 15.98 31.67
N THR A 37 4.24 15.56 30.45
CA THR A 37 5.53 15.78 29.80
C THR A 37 5.62 17.19 29.21
N LEU A 38 4.48 17.75 28.77
CA LEU A 38 4.43 19.05 28.10
C LEU A 38 4.72 20.22 29.04
N SER A 39 4.36 20.10 30.31
CA SER A 39 4.60 21.11 31.35
C SER A 39 6.08 21.45 31.61
N LEU A 40 7.03 20.69 31.06
CA LEU A 40 8.48 20.93 31.17
C LEU A 40 9.13 21.37 29.85
N GLY A 41 8.46 21.19 28.71
CA GLY A 41 9.00 21.41 27.36
C GLY A 41 8.78 22.82 26.78
N GLU A 42 7.97 23.66 27.44
CA GLU A 42 7.66 25.03 26.97
C GLU A 42 8.88 25.99 27.04
N LYS A 43 9.98 25.60 27.69
CA LYS A 43 11.18 26.44 27.86
C LYS A 43 12.24 26.36 26.75
N GLN A 44 12.04 25.56 25.70
CA GLN A 44 13.08 25.32 24.67
C GLN A 44 12.64 25.50 23.20
N ARG A 45 11.50 26.13 22.90
CA ARG A 45 10.96 26.17 21.53
C ARG A 45 10.86 27.59 20.96
N GLU A 46 11.99 28.16 20.57
CA GLU A 46 12.03 29.29 19.63
C GLU A 46 12.68 28.83 18.32
N ASN A 47 11.96 29.01 17.22
CA ASN A 47 12.36 28.83 15.82
C ASN A 47 12.60 27.39 15.34
N HIS A 48 11.56 26.77 14.78
CA HIS A 48 11.51 26.02 13.50
C HIS A 48 10.05 25.54 13.27
N VAL A 49 9.68 25.22 12.03
CA VAL A 49 8.32 24.78 11.61
C VAL A 49 7.74 23.79 12.62
N GLN A 50 6.68 24.18 13.34
CA GLN A 50 6.23 23.40 14.49
C GLN A 50 5.61 22.07 14.05
N PRO A 51 6.17 20.91 14.48
CA PRO A 51 5.53 19.64 14.23
C PRO A 51 4.16 19.58 14.93
N LYS A 52 3.19 18.92 14.30
CA LYS A 52 1.83 18.79 14.81
C LYS A 52 1.85 17.93 16.09
N LEU A 53 1.66 18.60 17.23
CA LEU A 53 1.77 18.05 18.57
C LEU A 53 0.38 17.83 19.19
N HIS A 54 0.14 16.63 19.69
CA HIS A 54 -1.11 16.19 20.29
C HIS A 54 -0.86 15.74 21.73
N ALA A 55 -1.49 16.42 22.68
CA ALA A 55 -1.46 16.00 24.08
C ALA A 55 -2.46 14.86 24.34
N PHE A 56 -2.10 13.88 25.17
CA PHE A 56 -3.04 12.86 25.63
C PHE A 56 -2.89 12.55 27.12
N ARG A 57 -3.95 11.99 27.71
CA ARG A 57 -3.99 11.59 29.13
C ARG A 57 -3.80 10.10 29.34
N ARG A 58 -4.45 9.28 28.51
CA ARG A 58 -4.35 7.82 28.54
C ARG A 58 -4.13 7.31 27.14
N LEU A 59 -3.28 6.30 27.00
CA LEU A 59 -3.04 5.65 25.71
C LEU A 59 -4.33 5.02 25.17
N GLY A 60 -5.18 4.46 26.04
CA GLY A 60 -6.47 3.89 25.68
C GLY A 60 -7.42 4.82 24.96
N ASP A 61 -7.27 6.13 25.15
CA ASP A 61 -8.15 7.13 24.54
C ASP A 61 -7.71 7.49 23.11
N VAL A 62 -6.43 7.26 22.77
CA VAL A 62 -5.84 7.70 21.49
C VAL A 62 -5.45 6.54 20.59
N VAL A 63 -4.90 5.45 21.13
CA VAL A 63 -4.38 4.34 20.32
C VAL A 63 -5.43 3.73 19.39
N PRO A 64 -6.71 3.55 19.78
CA PRO A 64 -7.73 3.02 18.87
C PRO A 64 -7.95 3.88 17.61
N SER A 65 -7.92 5.22 17.72
CA SER A 65 -8.07 6.07 16.53
C SER A 65 -6.81 6.03 15.67
N LEU A 66 -5.63 6.06 16.32
CA LEU A 66 -4.35 5.99 15.61
C LEU A 66 -4.20 4.68 14.84
N TRP A 67 -4.70 3.57 15.39
CA TRP A 67 -4.68 2.26 14.75
C TRP A 67 -5.38 2.24 13.39
N GLN A 68 -6.43 3.04 13.23
CA GLN A 68 -7.21 3.11 11.99
C GLN A 68 -6.65 4.13 10.98
N GLU A 69 -6.01 5.20 11.48
CA GLU A 69 -5.60 6.33 10.65
C GLU A 69 -4.14 6.31 10.21
N TYR A 70 -3.28 5.57 10.91
CA TYR A 70 -1.83 5.60 10.72
C TYR A 70 -1.30 4.24 10.27
N SER A 71 -0.35 4.27 9.35
CA SER A 71 0.29 3.06 8.84
C SER A 71 1.43 2.58 9.75
N VAL A 72 2.02 3.49 10.54
CA VAL A 72 3.10 3.18 11.48
C VAL A 72 2.90 3.90 12.81
N LEU A 73 3.02 3.14 13.89
CA LEU A 73 2.96 3.58 15.27
C LEU A 73 4.29 3.30 15.96
N ILE A 74 4.96 4.36 16.42
CA ILE A 74 6.26 4.28 17.10
C ILE A 74 6.06 4.69 18.55
N PHE A 75 6.25 3.74 19.46
CA PHE A 75 6.06 3.93 20.89
C PHE A 75 7.42 4.03 21.60
N VAL A 76 7.72 5.19 22.18
CA VAL A 76 8.90 5.38 23.03
C VAL A 76 8.49 5.22 24.48
N MET A 77 8.42 3.95 24.91
CA MET A 77 7.99 3.50 26.24
C MET A 77 8.22 1.99 26.39
N ALA A 78 7.97 1.44 27.58
CA ALA A 78 8.16 0.01 27.83
C ALA A 78 7.24 -0.88 26.98
N THR A 79 7.80 -1.93 26.36
CA THR A 79 7.07 -2.89 25.51
C THR A 79 5.83 -3.49 26.18
N GLY A 80 5.88 -3.79 27.47
CA GLY A 80 4.73 -4.34 28.20
C GLY A 80 3.52 -3.39 28.25
N ILE A 81 3.74 -2.07 28.23
CA ILE A 81 2.66 -1.07 28.14
C ILE A 81 2.01 -1.18 26.76
N VAL A 82 2.82 -1.19 25.70
CA VAL A 82 2.37 -1.23 24.31
C VAL A 82 1.58 -2.51 24.04
N VAL A 83 2.11 -3.68 24.41
CA VAL A 83 1.44 -4.98 24.20
C VAL A 83 0.05 -5.00 24.84
N ARG A 84 -0.08 -4.56 26.10
CA ARG A 84 -1.38 -4.51 26.79
C ARG A 84 -2.36 -3.55 26.11
N GLN A 85 -1.85 -2.46 25.55
CA GLN A 85 -2.65 -1.42 24.93
C GLN A 85 -3.18 -1.82 23.55
N ILE A 86 -2.41 -2.58 22.78
CA ILE A 86 -2.77 -2.95 21.40
C ILE A 86 -3.47 -4.31 21.32
N ALA A 87 -3.42 -5.14 22.38
CA ALA A 87 -3.89 -6.52 22.34
C ALA A 87 -5.31 -6.71 21.78
N SER A 88 -6.25 -5.82 22.11
CA SER A 88 -7.65 -5.88 21.63
C SER A 88 -7.86 -5.32 20.22
N LEU A 89 -6.82 -4.74 19.61
CA LEU A 89 -6.87 -4.10 18.29
C LEU A 89 -6.22 -4.95 17.19
N ILE A 90 -5.44 -5.97 17.57
CA ILE A 90 -4.75 -6.85 16.63
C ILE A 90 -5.79 -7.70 15.90
N GLU A 91 -5.86 -7.54 14.58
CA GLU A 91 -6.74 -8.33 13.72
C GLU A 91 -5.92 -9.24 12.80
N ARG A 92 -5.11 -8.65 11.91
CA ARG A 92 -4.42 -9.37 10.84
C ARG A 92 -3.17 -8.65 10.36
N LYS A 93 -2.12 -9.42 10.04
CA LYS A 93 -0.79 -8.93 9.58
C LYS A 93 -0.80 -8.07 8.30
N ASP A 94 -1.84 -8.17 7.45
CA ASP A 94 -2.01 -7.38 6.22
C ASP A 94 -2.84 -6.11 6.40
N ARG A 95 -3.36 -5.87 7.61
CA ARG A 95 -4.22 -4.74 7.93
C ARG A 95 -3.71 -3.94 9.11
N ASP A 96 -3.15 -4.61 10.10
CA ASP A 96 -2.61 -3.98 11.30
C ASP A 96 -1.43 -3.06 10.93
N PRO A 97 -1.33 -1.88 11.54
CA PRO A 97 -0.20 -0.97 11.31
C PRO A 97 1.12 -1.61 11.76
N ALA A 98 2.23 -1.12 11.21
CA ALA A 98 3.54 -1.45 11.74
C ALA A 98 3.71 -0.82 13.12
N VAL A 99 4.00 -1.65 14.12
CA VAL A 99 4.20 -1.20 15.50
C VAL A 99 5.66 -1.37 15.86
N LEU A 100 6.29 -0.27 16.29
CA LEU A 100 7.66 -0.25 16.79
C LEU A 100 7.70 0.23 18.24
N VAL A 101 8.60 -0.34 19.02
CA VAL A 101 8.85 0.06 20.41
C VAL A 101 10.32 0.43 20.58
N LEU A 102 10.57 1.56 21.25
CA LEU A 102 11.89 2.00 21.66
C LEU A 102 11.91 2.27 23.16
N ASP A 103 13.08 2.06 23.77
CA ASP A 103 13.36 2.59 25.11
C ASP A 103 13.51 4.13 25.07
N GLU A 104 13.42 4.78 26.22
CA GLU A 104 13.41 6.25 26.30
C GLU A 104 14.71 6.91 25.83
N GLU A 105 15.84 6.20 25.84
CA GLU A 105 17.13 6.70 25.35
C GLU A 105 17.34 6.43 23.85
N GLY A 106 16.45 5.63 23.25
CA GLY A 106 16.53 5.20 21.87
C GLY A 106 17.75 4.32 21.61
N LYS A 107 18.07 3.40 22.53
CA LYS A 107 19.16 2.42 22.36
C LYS A 107 18.74 1.23 21.51
N PHE A 108 17.48 0.83 21.59
CA PHE A 108 16.93 -0.33 20.91
C PHE A 108 15.67 0.04 20.12
N VAL A 109 15.54 -0.52 18.92
CA VAL A 109 14.35 -0.39 18.08
C VAL A 109 13.78 -1.78 17.84
N ILE A 110 12.61 -2.04 18.41
CA ILE A 110 12.00 -3.36 18.43
C ILE A 110 10.74 -3.32 17.54
N PRO A 111 10.74 -3.96 16.37
CA PRO A 111 9.51 -4.17 15.61
C PRO A 111 8.64 -5.20 16.35
N LEU A 112 7.45 -4.78 16.77
CA LEU A 112 6.55 -5.58 17.59
C LEU A 112 5.45 -6.26 16.77
N LEU A 113 4.93 -5.59 15.74
CA LEU A 113 3.83 -6.08 14.90
C LEU A 113 4.04 -5.68 13.44
N SER A 114 3.54 -6.53 12.53
CA SER A 114 3.58 -6.33 11.07
C SER A 114 5.00 -6.13 10.51
N GLY A 115 5.91 -7.03 10.89
CA GLY A 115 7.34 -7.04 10.55
C GLY A 115 7.64 -6.92 9.04
N HIS A 116 7.16 -7.89 8.25
CA HIS A 116 7.32 -7.93 6.79
C HIS A 116 6.29 -7.04 6.12
N LEU A 117 5.08 -7.52 5.81
CA LEU A 117 4.06 -6.77 5.06
C LEU A 117 3.79 -5.34 5.53
N GLY A 118 3.71 -5.10 6.85
CA GLY A 118 3.52 -3.74 7.39
C GLY A 118 4.79 -2.89 7.46
N GLY A 119 5.96 -3.48 7.22
CA GLY A 119 7.25 -2.80 7.13
C GLY A 119 7.91 -2.49 8.46
N ALA A 120 7.46 -3.04 9.59
CA ALA A 120 8.05 -2.72 10.89
C ALA A 120 9.54 -3.08 10.98
N ASN A 121 10.00 -4.16 10.35
CA ASN A 121 11.42 -4.52 10.31
C ASN A 121 12.25 -3.49 9.54
N SER A 122 11.75 -3.07 8.37
CA SER A 122 12.41 -2.05 7.55
C SER A 122 12.49 -0.71 8.30
N TRP A 123 11.40 -0.31 8.95
CA TRP A 123 11.37 0.86 9.81
C TRP A 123 12.33 0.76 10.99
N ALA A 124 12.42 -0.40 11.64
CA ALA A 124 13.31 -0.60 12.76
C ALA A 124 14.77 -0.41 12.35
N ASN A 125 15.19 -1.00 11.22
CA ASN A 125 16.53 -0.81 10.67
C ASN A 125 16.81 0.65 10.29
N LYS A 126 15.85 1.31 9.63
CA LYS A 126 15.99 2.72 9.22
C LYS A 126 16.14 3.66 10.41
N ILE A 127 15.25 3.53 11.39
CA ILE A 127 15.28 4.36 12.60
C ILE A 127 16.55 4.06 13.38
N ALA A 128 16.93 2.78 13.52
CA ALA A 128 18.14 2.40 14.23
C ALA A 128 19.39 3.02 13.61
N HIS A 129 19.54 2.94 12.29
CA HIS A 129 20.63 3.59 11.56
C HIS A 129 20.62 5.11 11.76
N GLN A 130 19.45 5.75 11.71
CA GLN A 130 19.31 7.20 11.83
C GLN A 130 19.71 7.73 13.21
N ILE A 131 19.25 7.09 14.29
CA ILE A 131 19.47 7.61 15.65
C ILE A 131 20.66 6.97 16.37
N GLY A 132 21.38 6.05 15.71
CA GLY A 132 22.49 5.30 16.30
C GLY A 132 22.06 4.22 17.30
N ALA A 133 20.88 3.63 17.10
CA ALA A 133 20.34 2.55 17.92
C ALA A 133 20.64 1.18 17.32
N GLN A 134 20.29 0.12 18.06
CA GLN A 134 20.32 -1.25 17.58
C GLN A 134 18.89 -1.73 17.24
N ALA A 135 18.67 -2.20 16.01
CA ALA A 135 17.43 -2.87 15.64
C ALA A 135 17.41 -4.31 16.19
N ILE A 136 16.31 -4.71 16.83
CA ILE A 136 16.13 -6.04 17.43
C ILE A 136 15.15 -6.85 16.57
N ILE A 137 15.62 -7.34 15.43
CA ILE A 137 14.81 -8.14 14.50
C ILE A 137 14.84 -9.61 14.93
N THR A 138 13.68 -10.23 15.10
CA THR A 138 13.54 -11.62 15.60
C THR A 138 12.92 -12.58 14.58
N THR A 139 12.55 -12.07 13.40
CA THR A 139 11.89 -12.86 12.35
C THR A 139 12.87 -13.88 11.76
N ALA A 140 12.42 -15.13 11.59
CA ALA A 140 13.30 -16.26 11.28
C ALA A 140 14.00 -16.14 9.92
N THR A 141 13.33 -15.58 8.91
CA THR A 141 13.89 -15.33 7.58
C THR A 141 15.00 -14.28 7.64
N ASP A 142 14.76 -13.15 8.31
CA ASP A 142 15.76 -12.08 8.49
C ASP A 142 16.98 -12.58 9.27
N GLY A 143 16.76 -13.38 10.32
CA GLY A 143 17.85 -13.98 11.11
C GLY A 143 18.76 -14.93 10.31
N ARG A 144 18.28 -15.47 9.17
CA ARG A 144 19.06 -16.30 8.25
C ARG A 144 19.55 -15.54 7.01
N GLY A 145 19.30 -14.24 6.93
CA GLY A 145 19.62 -13.43 5.74
C GLY A 145 18.73 -13.73 4.53
N LEU A 146 17.58 -14.36 4.72
CA LEU A 146 16.62 -14.69 3.67
C LEU A 146 15.56 -13.59 3.58
N VAL A 147 15.31 -13.07 2.38
CA VAL A 147 14.21 -12.13 2.12
C VAL A 147 12.95 -12.94 1.82
N ALA A 148 11.89 -12.74 2.59
CA ALA A 148 10.61 -13.42 2.37
C ALA A 148 9.86 -12.85 1.14
N PRO A 149 9.02 -13.64 0.44
CA PRO A 149 8.30 -13.17 -0.76
C PRO A 149 7.35 -12.01 -0.47
N ASP A 150 6.77 -11.95 0.74
CA ASP A 150 5.93 -10.83 1.17
C ASP A 150 6.72 -9.55 1.47
N GLU A 151 8.01 -9.65 1.78
CA GLU A 151 8.89 -8.48 1.87
C GLU A 151 9.17 -7.90 0.48
N TYR A 152 9.35 -8.75 -0.55
CA TYR A 152 9.39 -8.27 -1.94
C TYR A 152 8.06 -7.65 -2.37
N ALA A 153 6.94 -8.29 -2.02
CA ALA A 153 5.61 -7.73 -2.26
C ALA A 153 5.48 -6.31 -1.68
N ARG A 154 5.93 -6.11 -0.43
CA ARG A 154 5.93 -4.78 0.20
C ARG A 154 6.83 -3.79 -0.54
N ARG A 155 8.08 -4.15 -0.83
CA ARG A 155 9.06 -3.26 -1.49
C ARG A 155 8.57 -2.71 -2.84
N TYR A 156 7.76 -3.48 -3.56
CA TYR A 156 7.26 -3.10 -4.88
C TYR A 156 5.77 -2.75 -4.87
N GLY A 157 5.13 -2.71 -3.70
CA GLY A 157 3.72 -2.38 -3.55
C GLY A 157 2.75 -3.47 -4.05
N TRP A 158 3.25 -4.68 -4.35
CA TRP A 158 2.42 -5.81 -4.75
C TRP A 158 1.62 -6.35 -3.57
N LYS A 159 0.51 -7.02 -3.87
CA LYS A 159 -0.35 -7.64 -2.86
C LYS A 159 -0.18 -9.16 -2.88
N VAL A 160 -0.29 -9.79 -1.71
CA VAL A 160 -0.19 -11.26 -1.62
C VAL A 160 -1.57 -11.91 -1.76
N GLU A 161 -1.66 -12.97 -2.57
CA GLU A 161 -2.89 -13.73 -2.79
C GLU A 161 -2.63 -15.23 -3.09
N PRO A 162 -3.18 -16.18 -2.32
CA PRO A 162 -3.94 -16.00 -1.10
C PRO A 162 -3.00 -15.87 0.10
N ILE A 163 -3.34 -14.99 1.04
CA ILE A 163 -2.44 -14.64 2.14
C ILE A 163 -2.19 -15.78 3.14
N ASN A 164 -3.16 -16.69 3.28
CA ASN A 164 -3.05 -17.86 4.16
C ASN A 164 -2.01 -18.88 3.69
N HIS A 165 -1.49 -18.78 2.46
CA HIS A 165 -0.40 -19.63 1.97
C HIS A 165 0.98 -19.12 2.38
N LEU A 166 1.11 -17.88 2.85
CA LEU A 166 2.40 -17.30 3.26
C LEU A 166 3.17 -18.15 4.28
N PRO A 167 2.56 -18.70 5.35
CA PRO A 167 3.29 -19.53 6.30
C PRO A 167 3.91 -20.77 5.66
N VAL A 168 3.20 -21.41 4.73
CA VAL A 168 3.68 -22.59 4.00
C VAL A 168 4.84 -22.20 3.09
N VAL A 169 4.66 -21.17 2.25
CA VAL A 169 5.71 -20.71 1.32
C VAL A 169 6.96 -20.22 2.07
N ASN A 170 6.81 -19.49 3.17
CA ASN A 170 7.94 -19.04 3.98
C ASN A 170 8.65 -20.21 4.68
N SER A 171 7.93 -21.25 5.07
CA SER A 171 8.54 -22.48 5.63
C SER A 171 9.36 -23.20 4.56
N LEU A 172 8.87 -23.29 3.33
CA LEU A 172 9.62 -23.87 2.20
C LEU A 172 10.92 -23.11 1.92
N LEU A 173 10.89 -21.78 1.94
CA LEU A 173 12.09 -20.96 1.81
C LEU A 173 13.10 -21.25 2.93
N LEU A 174 12.62 -21.41 4.17
CA LEU A 174 13.47 -21.71 5.33
C LEU A 174 14.08 -23.12 5.28
N GLU A 175 13.35 -24.10 4.76
CA GLU A 175 13.77 -25.50 4.67
C GLU A 175 14.70 -25.78 3.48
N GLN A 176 14.35 -25.23 2.31
CA GLN A 176 15.05 -25.52 1.06
C GLN A 176 16.11 -24.46 0.72
N GLY A 177 16.00 -23.27 1.30
CA GLY A 177 16.86 -22.13 0.99
C GLY A 177 16.58 -21.50 -0.37
N PHE A 178 15.51 -21.87 -1.08
CA PHE A 178 15.08 -21.19 -2.30
C PHE A 178 13.58 -21.38 -2.58
N LEU A 179 13.02 -20.55 -3.46
CA LEU A 179 11.68 -20.66 -4.03
C LEU A 179 11.75 -20.56 -5.56
N ASN A 180 10.90 -21.30 -6.26
CA ASN A 180 10.72 -21.12 -7.70
C ASN A 180 9.74 -19.97 -7.96
N VAL A 181 10.08 -19.08 -8.89
CA VAL A 181 9.29 -17.92 -9.27
C VAL A 181 8.90 -18.01 -10.74
N TRP A 182 7.64 -17.75 -11.04
CA TRP A 182 7.21 -17.49 -12.41
C TRP A 182 6.56 -16.10 -12.49
N THR A 183 6.69 -15.43 -13.62
CA THR A 183 6.05 -14.13 -13.84
C THR A 183 5.58 -13.95 -15.28
N SER A 184 4.43 -13.30 -15.44
CA SER A 184 3.90 -12.88 -16.75
C SER A 184 4.57 -11.60 -17.28
N TYR A 185 5.47 -10.98 -16.49
CA TYR A 185 6.06 -9.69 -16.79
C TYR A 185 7.58 -9.79 -16.97
N PRO A 186 8.15 -9.09 -17.97
CA PRO A 186 9.59 -8.99 -18.09
C PRO A 186 10.14 -8.14 -16.93
N LEU A 187 10.99 -8.75 -16.10
CA LEU A 187 11.76 -8.04 -15.09
C LEU A 187 13.15 -7.67 -15.64
N ASN A 188 13.67 -6.51 -15.23
CA ASN A 188 15.06 -6.15 -15.51
C ASN A 188 16.01 -7.22 -14.92
N PRO A 189 17.00 -7.75 -15.65
CA PRO A 189 18.03 -8.62 -15.08
C PRO A 189 18.76 -8.02 -13.87
N GLU A 190 18.81 -6.69 -13.79
CA GLU A 190 19.43 -5.98 -12.68
C GLU A 190 18.55 -5.86 -11.43
N HIS A 191 17.28 -6.28 -11.52
CA HIS A 191 16.29 -6.20 -10.47
C HIS A 191 16.70 -6.99 -9.24
N THR A 192 16.55 -6.37 -8.06
CA THR A 192 17.10 -6.95 -6.81
C THR A 192 16.48 -8.32 -6.51
N TRP A 193 15.19 -8.51 -6.81
CA TRP A 193 14.56 -9.82 -6.67
C TRP A 193 15.09 -10.86 -7.65
N VAL A 194 15.45 -10.46 -8.88
CA VAL A 194 16.04 -11.35 -9.89
C VAL A 194 17.46 -11.76 -9.51
N LYS A 195 18.21 -10.85 -8.87
CA LYS A 195 19.56 -11.11 -8.35
C LYS A 195 19.59 -11.92 -7.06
N ASP A 196 18.45 -12.10 -6.39
CA ASP A 196 18.39 -12.88 -5.17
C ASP A 196 18.54 -14.37 -5.50
N SER A 197 19.66 -14.96 -5.09
CA SER A 197 19.99 -16.37 -5.34
C SER A 197 19.00 -17.36 -4.72
N HIS A 198 18.16 -16.91 -3.79
CA HIS A 198 17.10 -17.71 -3.18
C HIS A 198 15.81 -17.74 -4.02
N TYR A 199 15.75 -17.01 -5.15
CA TYR A 199 14.58 -17.00 -6.04
C TYR A 199 14.97 -17.44 -7.44
N ARG A 200 14.48 -18.62 -7.84
CA ARG A 200 14.80 -19.24 -9.11
C ARG A 200 13.69 -18.98 -10.12
N PHE A 201 13.95 -18.11 -11.08
CA PHE A 201 12.98 -17.79 -12.12
C PHE A 201 12.86 -18.94 -13.12
N VAL A 202 11.64 -19.49 -13.25
CA VAL A 202 11.34 -20.64 -14.11
C VAL A 202 10.63 -20.21 -15.39
N SER A 203 10.75 -21.02 -16.44
CA SER A 203 10.10 -20.77 -17.73
C SER A 203 8.59 -21.10 -17.69
N GLU A 204 7.86 -20.70 -18.74
CA GLU A 204 6.42 -21.01 -18.90
C GLU A 204 6.10 -22.51 -18.73
N ASN A 205 6.93 -23.37 -19.32
CA ASN A 205 6.76 -24.83 -19.27
C ASN A 205 6.92 -25.40 -17.86
N GLU A 206 7.48 -24.62 -16.93
CA GLU A 206 7.75 -25.01 -15.56
C GLU A 206 6.92 -24.21 -14.55
N LYS A 207 5.95 -23.41 -15.01
CA LYS A 207 5.05 -22.61 -14.15
C LYS A 207 4.41 -23.44 -13.03
N ALA A 208 4.08 -24.70 -13.27
CA ALA A 208 3.52 -25.62 -12.27
C ALA A 208 4.46 -25.86 -11.06
N LYS A 209 5.76 -25.64 -11.21
CA LYS A 209 6.77 -25.77 -10.15
C LYS A 209 6.92 -24.50 -9.30
N ALA A 210 6.33 -23.38 -9.71
CA ALA A 210 6.45 -22.10 -9.01
C ALA A 210 5.85 -22.18 -7.60
N ASN A 211 6.52 -21.56 -6.64
CA ASN A 211 6.00 -21.31 -5.29
C ASN A 211 5.50 -19.87 -5.15
N VAL A 212 6.01 -18.98 -6.01
CA VAL A 212 5.62 -17.57 -6.07
C VAL A 212 5.33 -17.22 -7.52
N ILE A 213 4.18 -16.62 -7.77
CA ILE A 213 3.78 -16.17 -9.10
C ILE A 213 3.56 -14.65 -9.08
N LEU A 214 4.32 -13.89 -9.86
CA LEU A 214 4.05 -12.46 -10.07
C LEU A 214 3.14 -12.29 -11.29
N ASP A 215 1.84 -12.12 -11.05
CA ASP A 215 0.80 -12.00 -12.07
C ASP A 215 -0.44 -11.27 -11.51
N ALA A 216 -1.12 -10.47 -12.32
CA ALA A 216 -2.39 -9.82 -11.95
C ALA A 216 -3.61 -10.74 -12.13
N PHE A 217 -3.43 -11.88 -12.81
CA PHE A 217 -4.49 -12.80 -13.23
C PHE A 217 -4.32 -14.18 -12.55
N PRO A 218 -4.73 -14.32 -11.27
CA PRO A 218 -4.57 -15.57 -10.55
C PRO A 218 -5.46 -16.69 -11.09
N SER A 219 -4.94 -17.92 -11.07
CA SER A 219 -5.75 -19.13 -11.25
C SER A 219 -6.76 -19.29 -10.10
N THR A 220 -7.90 -19.90 -10.36
CA THR A 220 -8.88 -20.25 -9.32
C THR A 220 -8.43 -21.43 -8.46
N ASP A 221 -7.59 -22.32 -9.00
CA ASP A 221 -7.01 -23.46 -8.29
C ASP A 221 -5.53 -23.18 -8.01
N ILE A 222 -5.25 -22.74 -6.78
CA ILE A 222 -3.91 -22.38 -6.30
C ILE A 222 -3.47 -23.44 -5.30
N LYS A 223 -2.38 -24.14 -5.61
CA LYS A 223 -1.76 -25.11 -4.71
C LYS A 223 -1.32 -24.47 -3.39
N GLU A 224 -1.35 -25.23 -2.29
CA GLU A 224 -1.07 -24.72 -0.93
C GLU A 224 0.35 -24.15 -0.76
N ASP A 225 1.32 -24.66 -1.53
CA ASP A 225 2.71 -24.21 -1.58
C ASP A 225 2.95 -23.12 -2.63
N CYS A 226 1.89 -22.45 -3.11
CA CYS A 226 1.97 -21.35 -4.05
C CYS A 226 1.21 -20.13 -3.56
N LEU A 227 1.77 -18.96 -3.81
CA LEU A 227 1.05 -17.70 -3.72
C LEU A 227 1.33 -16.83 -4.94
N TYR A 228 0.47 -15.86 -5.15
CA TYR A 228 0.62 -14.80 -6.12
C TYR A 228 1.07 -13.51 -5.44
N LEU A 229 1.98 -12.81 -6.08
CA LEU A 229 2.24 -11.40 -5.88
C LEU A 229 1.49 -10.66 -6.99
N ILE A 230 0.49 -9.89 -6.60
CA ILE A 230 -0.42 -9.18 -7.50
C ILE A 230 0.09 -7.74 -7.64
N PRO A 231 0.60 -7.34 -8.82
CA PRO A 231 1.00 -5.96 -9.04
C PRO A 231 -0.22 -5.07 -9.30
N SER A 232 -0.19 -3.83 -8.79
CA SER A 232 -1.27 -2.86 -8.98
C SER A 232 -1.12 -2.14 -10.32
N ILE A 233 -1.68 -2.73 -11.39
CA ILE A 233 -1.47 -2.32 -12.79
C ILE A 233 -2.76 -2.00 -13.55
N LEU A 234 -3.94 -2.19 -12.91
CA LEU A 234 -5.24 -1.98 -13.53
C LEU A 234 -5.83 -0.62 -13.14
N SER A 235 -5.97 0.25 -14.12
CA SER A 235 -6.64 1.54 -13.96
C SER A 235 -8.11 1.43 -14.32
N ILE A 236 -8.98 1.77 -13.37
CA ILE A 236 -10.43 1.62 -13.53
C ILE A 236 -11.03 3.00 -13.81
N GLY A 237 -11.44 3.20 -15.05
CA GLY A 237 -12.22 4.37 -15.42
C GLY A 237 -13.67 4.15 -15.04
N VAL A 238 -14.30 5.12 -14.36
CA VAL A 238 -15.69 5.02 -13.91
C VAL A 238 -16.47 6.28 -14.24
N GLY A 239 -17.59 6.10 -14.94
CA GLY A 239 -18.63 7.12 -15.09
C GLY A 239 -19.90 6.69 -14.36
N CYS A 240 -20.59 7.58 -13.68
CA CYS A 240 -21.85 7.26 -13.01
C CYS A 240 -22.85 8.43 -13.01
N ARG A 241 -24.14 8.14 -12.81
CA ARG A 241 -25.14 9.16 -12.44
C ARG A 241 -24.80 9.73 -11.06
N ARG A 242 -25.21 10.98 -10.76
CA ARG A 242 -25.02 11.55 -9.42
C ARG A 242 -25.84 10.78 -8.38
N GLY A 243 -25.25 10.54 -7.20
CA GLY A 243 -25.90 9.90 -6.07
C GLY A 243 -25.97 8.37 -6.16
N VAL A 244 -25.25 7.73 -7.09
CA VAL A 244 -25.17 6.27 -7.14
C VAL A 244 -24.40 5.76 -5.91
N SER A 245 -24.91 4.70 -5.27
CA SER A 245 -24.29 4.15 -4.07
C SER A 245 -22.91 3.55 -4.35
N ALA A 246 -22.01 3.63 -3.37
CA ALA A 246 -20.71 2.97 -3.43
C ALA A 246 -20.83 1.46 -3.66
N GLN A 247 -21.85 0.81 -3.08
CA GLN A 247 -22.11 -0.61 -3.26
C GLN A 247 -22.42 -0.97 -4.72
N THR A 248 -23.22 -0.16 -5.42
CA THR A 248 -23.52 -0.35 -6.84
C THR A 248 -22.28 -0.17 -7.70
N ILE A 249 -21.46 0.83 -7.39
CA ILE A 249 -20.19 1.08 -8.10
C ILE A 249 -19.23 -0.09 -7.89
N LEU A 250 -19.01 -0.50 -6.64
CA LEU A 250 -18.14 -1.63 -6.28
C LEU A 250 -18.58 -2.91 -6.98
N ALA A 251 -19.87 -3.24 -6.95
CA ALA A 251 -20.38 -4.44 -7.62
C ALA A 251 -20.09 -4.42 -9.12
N LYS A 252 -20.19 -3.25 -9.78
CA LYS A 252 -19.89 -3.11 -11.21
C LYS A 252 -18.39 -3.22 -11.49
N ILE A 253 -17.54 -2.64 -10.65
CA ILE A 253 -16.08 -2.78 -10.75
C ILE A 253 -15.66 -4.23 -10.55
N THR A 254 -16.17 -4.90 -9.52
CA THR A 254 -15.89 -6.32 -9.24
C THR A 254 -16.27 -7.19 -10.42
N ALA A 255 -17.49 -7.06 -10.94
CA ALA A 255 -17.92 -7.83 -12.11
C ALA A 255 -17.03 -7.56 -13.34
N ALA A 256 -16.59 -6.31 -13.55
CA ALA A 256 -15.71 -5.94 -14.66
C ALA A 256 -14.31 -6.59 -14.54
N VAL A 257 -13.75 -6.60 -13.34
CA VAL A 257 -12.42 -7.17 -13.05
C VAL A 257 -12.45 -8.69 -13.09
N GLU A 258 -13.51 -9.31 -12.55
CA GLU A 258 -13.72 -10.76 -12.63
C GLU A 258 -13.94 -11.23 -14.07
N GLN A 259 -14.65 -10.43 -14.89
CA GLN A 259 -14.88 -10.75 -16.31
C GLN A 259 -13.57 -10.90 -17.10
N ILE A 260 -12.52 -10.16 -16.74
CA ILE A 260 -11.19 -10.27 -17.38
C ILE A 260 -10.26 -11.25 -16.64
N GLY A 261 -10.75 -11.95 -15.60
CA GLY A 261 -9.98 -12.92 -14.83
C GLY A 261 -8.89 -12.33 -13.95
N ALA A 262 -8.95 -11.03 -13.64
CA ALA A 262 -7.96 -10.36 -12.82
C ALA A 262 -8.34 -10.37 -11.32
N SER A 263 -7.35 -10.18 -10.46
CA SER A 263 -7.59 -9.90 -9.04
C SER A 263 -8.01 -8.45 -8.83
N LEU A 264 -8.98 -8.22 -7.94
CA LEU A 264 -9.32 -6.88 -7.43
C LEU A 264 -8.12 -6.16 -6.82
N LYS A 265 -7.12 -6.90 -6.32
CA LYS A 265 -5.89 -6.33 -5.76
C LYS A 265 -4.96 -5.73 -6.82
N ALA A 266 -5.19 -6.05 -8.09
CA ALA A 266 -4.45 -5.46 -9.20
C ALA A 266 -4.92 -4.04 -9.55
N ILE A 267 -6.01 -3.54 -8.94
CA ILE A 267 -6.48 -2.17 -9.15
C ILE A 267 -5.46 -1.17 -8.61
N SER A 268 -4.97 -0.28 -9.47
CA SER A 268 -4.05 0.81 -9.12
C SER A 268 -4.78 2.10 -8.73
N GLY A 269 -6.02 2.29 -9.19
CA GLY A 269 -6.81 3.48 -8.93
C GLY A 269 -8.18 3.49 -9.61
N ILE A 270 -9.05 4.35 -9.11
CA ILE A 270 -10.31 4.72 -9.75
C ILE A 270 -10.14 6.12 -10.36
N TYR A 271 -10.54 6.25 -11.62
CA TYR A 271 -10.36 7.47 -12.42
C TYR A 271 -11.68 7.95 -13.01
N SER A 272 -11.92 9.25 -12.97
CA SER A 272 -13.13 9.87 -13.56
C SER A 272 -12.85 11.28 -14.06
N ILE A 273 -13.90 12.02 -14.44
CA ILE A 273 -13.84 13.44 -14.79
C ILE A 273 -13.91 14.33 -13.55
N ASP A 274 -13.30 15.51 -13.58
CA ASP A 274 -13.25 16.51 -12.50
C ASP A 274 -14.63 16.94 -11.96
N LEU A 275 -15.66 16.95 -12.81
CA LEU A 275 -17.07 17.14 -12.44
C LEU A 275 -17.57 16.14 -11.40
N LYS A 276 -16.84 15.03 -11.19
CA LYS A 276 -17.13 13.95 -10.24
C LYS A 276 -16.17 13.90 -9.05
N SER A 277 -15.33 14.91 -8.87
CA SER A 277 -14.43 15.02 -7.72
C SER A 277 -15.15 14.99 -6.37
N ASP A 278 -16.42 15.41 -6.32
CA ASP A 278 -17.27 15.44 -5.13
C ASP A 278 -18.23 14.24 -4.99
N GLU A 279 -18.15 13.24 -5.88
CA GLU A 279 -19.09 12.12 -5.91
C GLU A 279 -18.80 11.13 -4.77
N VAL A 280 -19.61 11.19 -3.71
CA VAL A 280 -19.49 10.34 -2.51
C VAL A 280 -19.42 8.85 -2.85
N GLY A 281 -20.22 8.38 -3.81
CA GLY A 281 -20.21 6.97 -4.23
C GLY A 281 -18.84 6.50 -4.76
N LEU A 282 -18.15 7.33 -5.54
CA LEU A 282 -16.83 7.01 -6.09
C LEU A 282 -15.74 7.08 -5.01
N ILE A 283 -15.81 8.12 -4.16
CA ILE A 283 -14.88 8.30 -3.05
C ILE A 283 -14.94 7.11 -2.09
N GLU A 284 -16.14 6.69 -1.69
CA GLU A 284 -16.33 5.56 -0.78
C GLU A 284 -15.97 4.22 -1.45
N ALA A 285 -16.23 4.03 -2.74
CA ALA A 285 -15.78 2.85 -3.48
C ALA A 285 -14.23 2.76 -3.51
N ALA A 286 -13.55 3.88 -3.77
CA ALA A 286 -12.09 3.94 -3.77
C ALA A 286 -11.51 3.67 -2.38
N LYS A 287 -12.11 4.23 -1.32
CA LYS A 287 -11.74 3.94 0.08
C LYS A 287 -11.92 2.46 0.42
N HIS A 288 -13.02 1.85 0.00
CA HIS A 288 -13.29 0.43 0.23
C HIS A 288 -12.22 -0.47 -0.42
N LEU A 289 -11.84 -0.15 -1.66
CA LEU A 289 -10.76 -0.85 -2.38
C LEU A 289 -9.35 -0.44 -1.92
N ARG A 290 -9.22 0.62 -1.10
CA ARG A 290 -7.96 1.22 -0.64
C ARG A 290 -7.05 1.65 -1.80
N VAL A 291 -7.65 2.22 -2.84
CA VAL A 291 -6.95 2.76 -4.02
C VAL A 291 -7.23 4.25 -4.17
N PRO A 292 -6.34 5.03 -4.80
CA PRO A 292 -6.60 6.44 -5.04
C PRO A 292 -7.82 6.63 -5.95
N PHE A 293 -8.62 7.65 -5.62
CA PHE A 293 -9.57 8.25 -6.56
C PHE A 293 -8.95 9.52 -7.14
N ARG A 294 -8.83 9.58 -8.46
CA ARG A 294 -8.32 10.76 -9.16
C ARG A 294 -9.29 11.17 -10.27
N THR A 295 -9.27 12.44 -10.59
CA THR A 295 -10.10 12.99 -11.66
C THR A 295 -9.25 13.78 -12.64
N PHE A 296 -9.65 13.74 -13.91
CA PHE A 296 -9.02 14.47 -15.00
C PHE A 296 -9.95 15.53 -15.55
N ARG A 297 -9.37 16.59 -16.11
CA ARG A 297 -10.13 17.66 -16.75
C ARG A 297 -10.69 17.20 -18.08
N ALA A 298 -11.73 17.89 -18.53
CA ALA A 298 -12.40 17.63 -19.79
C ALA A 298 -11.46 17.65 -21.02
N ASP A 299 -10.55 18.63 -21.08
CA ASP A 299 -9.56 18.78 -22.15
C ASP A 299 -8.52 17.66 -22.19
N GLU A 300 -8.07 17.18 -21.02
CA GLU A 300 -7.16 16.03 -20.91
C GLU A 300 -7.79 14.75 -21.47
N LEU A 301 -9.06 14.51 -21.12
CA LEU A 301 -9.82 13.36 -21.59
C LEU A 301 -10.06 13.42 -23.11
N GLN A 302 -10.41 14.61 -23.61
CA GLN A 302 -10.65 14.83 -25.03
C GLN A 302 -9.40 14.56 -25.89
N ALA A 303 -8.23 14.99 -25.43
CA ALA A 303 -6.97 14.72 -26.12
C ALA A 303 -6.70 13.21 -26.26
N VAL A 304 -7.01 12.41 -25.23
CA VAL A 304 -6.87 10.95 -25.29
C VAL A 304 -7.89 10.32 -26.23
N ASN A 305 -9.14 10.79 -26.23
CA ASN A 305 -10.15 10.28 -27.16
C ASN A 305 -9.73 10.47 -28.62
N GLU A 306 -9.15 11.63 -28.94
CA GLU A 306 -8.67 11.96 -30.29
C GLU A 306 -7.46 11.11 -30.68
N GLN A 307 -6.49 10.95 -29.77
CA GLN A 307 -5.30 10.14 -30.00
C GLN A 307 -5.64 8.66 -30.21
N GLU A 308 -6.47 8.10 -29.34
CA GLU A 308 -6.78 6.67 -29.29
C GLU A 308 -8.02 6.28 -30.12
N HIS A 309 -8.63 7.26 -30.81
CA HIS A 309 -9.81 7.08 -31.68
C HIS A 309 -10.97 6.34 -30.96
N LEU A 310 -11.24 6.73 -29.71
CA LEU A 310 -12.18 6.03 -28.85
C LEU A 310 -13.64 6.23 -29.27
N SER A 311 -14.48 5.26 -28.91
CA SER A 311 -15.88 5.18 -29.34
C SER A 311 -16.74 6.35 -28.85
N GLN A 312 -17.28 7.15 -29.79
CA GLN A 312 -18.17 8.27 -29.51
C GLN A 312 -19.45 7.80 -28.80
N SER A 313 -19.84 8.47 -27.71
CA SER A 313 -21.10 8.20 -27.03
C SER A 313 -22.05 9.35 -27.33
N ASN A 314 -23.06 9.11 -28.18
CA ASN A 314 -24.04 10.09 -28.65
C ASN A 314 -24.82 10.85 -27.55
N PHE A 315 -24.60 10.57 -26.25
CA PHE A 315 -25.29 11.20 -25.12
C PHE A 315 -24.46 12.25 -24.37
N VAL A 316 -23.13 12.33 -24.59
CA VAL A 316 -22.23 13.14 -23.72
C VAL A 316 -21.87 14.51 -24.33
N ASN A 317 -21.92 14.63 -25.65
CA ASN A 317 -21.52 15.84 -26.38
C ASN A 317 -22.38 17.07 -26.00
N GLU A 318 -23.70 16.92 -25.80
CA GLU A 318 -24.60 18.05 -25.54
C GLU A 318 -24.47 18.69 -24.14
N LYS A 319 -23.85 18.04 -23.16
CA LYS A 319 -23.90 18.48 -21.75
C LYS A 319 -22.53 18.72 -21.09
N ILE A 320 -21.47 18.10 -21.60
CA ILE A 320 -20.14 18.11 -20.96
C ILE A 320 -19.01 18.42 -21.98
N GLY A 321 -19.28 18.34 -23.29
CA GLY A 321 -18.31 18.67 -24.34
C GLY A 321 -17.16 17.66 -24.50
N VAL A 322 -17.30 16.45 -23.95
CA VAL A 322 -16.30 15.37 -24.04
C VAL A 322 -16.98 14.03 -24.26
N ASP A 323 -16.67 13.33 -25.33
CA ASP A 323 -17.16 11.96 -25.56
C ASP A 323 -16.30 10.95 -24.76
N GLY A 324 -16.78 9.74 -24.47
CA GLY A 324 -15.87 8.67 -24.03
C GLY A 324 -15.14 8.81 -22.68
N VAL A 325 -15.64 9.61 -21.71
CA VAL A 325 -15.00 9.88 -20.39
C VAL A 325 -14.39 8.64 -19.70
N CYS A 326 -15.13 7.53 -19.69
CA CYS A 326 -14.75 6.34 -18.93
C CYS A 326 -13.47 5.67 -19.45
N GLU A 327 -13.33 5.53 -20.76
CA GLU A 327 -12.18 4.87 -21.40
C GLU A 327 -10.94 5.78 -21.38
N ALA A 328 -11.14 7.08 -21.68
CA ALA A 328 -10.07 8.06 -21.58
C ALA A 328 -9.51 8.17 -20.14
N ALA A 329 -10.38 8.17 -19.13
CA ALA A 329 -9.96 8.22 -17.73
C ALA A 329 -9.15 6.98 -17.31
N SER A 330 -9.54 5.78 -17.75
CA SER A 330 -8.76 4.57 -17.46
C SER A 330 -7.39 4.59 -18.13
N LEU A 331 -7.30 5.08 -19.37
CA LEU A 331 -6.05 5.20 -20.12
C LEU A 331 -5.09 6.23 -19.52
N LEU A 332 -5.58 7.41 -19.13
CA LEU A 332 -4.77 8.43 -18.43
C LEU A 332 -4.21 7.88 -17.11
N GLY A 333 -5.03 7.14 -16.36
CA GLY A 333 -4.62 6.51 -15.10
C GLY A 333 -3.53 5.44 -15.29
N ALA A 334 -3.49 4.77 -16.43
CA ALA A 334 -2.58 3.66 -16.70
C ALA A 334 -1.18 4.08 -17.18
N HIS A 335 -0.87 5.38 -17.19
CA HIS A 335 0.46 5.94 -17.48
C HIS A 335 1.22 5.25 -18.64
N LYS A 336 0.69 5.37 -19.88
CA LYS A 336 1.11 4.63 -21.10
C LYS A 336 0.61 3.18 -21.15
N GLY A 337 -0.61 2.97 -20.69
CA GLY A 337 -1.29 1.68 -20.75
C GLY A 337 -2.04 1.40 -22.05
N ARG A 338 -2.79 0.30 -22.06
CA ARG A 338 -3.72 -0.06 -23.13
C ARG A 338 -5.08 -0.45 -22.56
N LEU A 339 -6.16 -0.18 -23.30
CA LEU A 339 -7.51 -0.57 -22.93
C LEU A 339 -7.65 -2.10 -23.06
N ILE A 340 -8.08 -2.77 -21.99
CA ILE A 340 -8.30 -4.24 -21.96
C ILE A 340 -9.77 -4.61 -21.78
N LEU A 341 -10.56 -3.70 -21.23
CA LEU A 341 -12.01 -3.82 -21.18
C LEU A 341 -12.64 -2.50 -21.65
N PRO A 342 -13.25 -2.48 -22.85
CA PRO A 342 -14.08 -1.36 -23.29
C PRO A 342 -15.23 -1.08 -22.33
N LYS A 343 -15.82 0.11 -22.42
CA LYS A 343 -16.83 0.55 -21.47
C LYS A 343 -18.02 -0.42 -21.39
N ILE A 344 -18.31 -0.90 -20.19
CA ILE A 344 -19.51 -1.67 -19.88
C ILE A 344 -20.49 -0.81 -19.08
N MET A 345 -21.72 -0.68 -19.56
CA MET A 345 -22.76 0.12 -18.91
C MET A 345 -23.71 -0.76 -18.09
N GLY A 346 -24.36 -0.19 -17.07
CA GLY A 346 -25.45 -0.85 -16.34
C GLY A 346 -25.74 -0.17 -15.01
N GLN A 347 -27.02 -0.14 -14.60
CA GLN A 347 -27.46 0.43 -13.31
C GLN A 347 -26.98 1.87 -13.06
N GLY A 348 -26.82 2.67 -14.11
CA GLY A 348 -26.34 4.05 -14.01
C GLY A 348 -24.84 4.18 -13.75
N VAL A 349 -24.06 3.09 -13.86
CA VAL A 349 -22.59 3.04 -13.77
C VAL A 349 -22.02 2.54 -15.09
N THR A 350 -20.89 3.10 -15.49
CA THR A 350 -20.07 2.70 -16.62
C THR A 350 -18.66 2.45 -16.12
N VAL A 351 -18.06 1.32 -16.51
CA VAL A 351 -16.69 0.95 -16.11
C VAL A 351 -15.88 0.58 -17.36
N ALA A 352 -14.63 1.02 -17.41
CA ALA A 352 -13.62 0.62 -18.39
C ALA A 352 -12.33 0.29 -17.65
N ILE A 353 -11.51 -0.62 -18.22
CA ILE A 353 -10.27 -1.06 -17.58
C ILE A 353 -9.12 -0.93 -18.58
N SER A 354 -8.06 -0.25 -18.15
CA SER A 354 -6.79 -0.20 -18.85
C SER A 354 -5.69 -0.84 -18.00
N VAL A 355 -4.72 -1.48 -18.66
CA VAL A 355 -3.53 -2.05 -18.01
C VAL A 355 -2.31 -1.21 -18.33
N GLU A 356 -1.47 -0.94 -17.34
CA GLU A 356 -0.18 -0.28 -17.52
C GLU A 356 0.79 -1.15 -18.35
N ASN A 357 1.44 -0.58 -19.37
CA ASN A 357 2.41 -1.32 -20.19
C ASN A 357 3.85 -1.20 -19.66
N SER A 358 4.20 -0.05 -19.09
CA SER A 358 5.52 0.19 -18.49
C SER A 358 5.43 0.05 -16.98
N LEU A 359 5.70 -1.16 -16.49
CA LEU A 359 5.65 -1.46 -15.06
C LEU A 359 6.81 -0.73 -14.37
N SER A 360 6.52 0.41 -13.75
CA SER A 360 7.53 1.24 -13.06
C SER A 360 8.34 0.44 -12.04
N TRP A 361 7.70 -0.50 -11.33
CA TRP A 361 8.34 -1.42 -10.39
C TRP A 361 9.24 -2.48 -11.07
N ALA A 362 9.08 -2.78 -12.36
CA ALA A 362 9.90 -3.75 -13.07
C ALA A 362 11.26 -3.19 -13.52
N SER A 363 11.47 -1.88 -13.35
CA SER A 363 12.63 -1.10 -13.83
C SER A 363 13.57 -0.58 -12.72
N ASP A 364 13.50 -1.17 -11.52
CA ASP A 364 14.40 -0.94 -10.37
C ASP A 364 14.20 0.33 -9.55
N LEU A 365 13.11 1.05 -9.78
CA LEU A 365 12.65 1.97 -8.74
C LEU A 365 12.06 1.11 -7.63
N GLU A 366 12.87 0.81 -6.60
CA GLU A 366 12.31 0.48 -5.28
C GLU A 366 11.27 1.57 -5.01
N THR A 367 10.01 1.20 -5.14
CA THR A 367 8.95 2.08 -4.68
C THR A 367 9.10 2.02 -3.17
N LEU A 368 9.84 2.99 -2.62
CA LEU A 368 9.70 3.37 -1.23
C LEU A 368 8.28 3.96 -1.05
N THR A 369 7.24 3.21 -1.40
CA THR A 369 5.95 3.24 -0.76
C THR A 369 6.18 2.70 0.64
N ILE A 370 6.65 3.62 1.47
CA ILE A 370 6.67 3.51 2.91
C ILE A 370 5.23 3.62 3.41
#